data_AF-A0A7S0I0Z8-F1
#
_entry.id   AF-A0A7S0I0Z8-F1
#
_cell.length_a   1.000
_cell.length_b   1.000
_cell.length_c   1.000
_cell.angle_alpha   90.00
_cell.angle_beta   90.00
_cell.angle_gamma   90.00
#
_symmetry.space_group_name_H-M   'P 1'
#
loop_
_entity.id
_entity.type
_entity.pdbx_description
1 polymer ?
#
loop_
_entity_poly.entity_id
_entity_poly.type
_entity_poly.pdbx_seq_one_letter_code
_entity_poly.pdbx_strand_id
1 'polypeptide(L)'
;KGGKGGKGGKGKGDGINFSNECTKLAQSLASAHMLPGIVFCMSRKHCVLGAQAVSSLNLLGQDTEAVRTSRRMLKVMHRTHLQRFMPDLGNLEAYTQIMEMLEHGVAYHHSGMLPVLRE
;
A
#
# COMPACT_ATOMS: atom_id res chain seq x y z
N LYS A 1 -43.63 -10.71 19.03
CA LYS A 1 -43.66 -10.52 17.55
C LYS A 1 -42.22 -10.56 17.05
N GLY A 2 -41.86 -11.63 16.32
CA GLY A 2 -40.48 -11.86 15.85
C GLY A 2 -40.13 -11.06 14.59
N GLY A 3 -38.92 -10.52 14.55
CA GLY A 3 -38.33 -9.89 13.37
C GLY A 3 -37.39 -10.87 12.67
N LYS A 4 -37.69 -11.17 11.40
CA LYS A 4 -36.91 -12.06 10.53
C LYS A 4 -35.52 -11.47 10.25
N GLY A 5 -34.47 -12.21 10.61
CA GLY A 5 -33.11 -11.96 10.13
C GLY A 5 -33.01 -12.19 8.62
N GLY A 6 -32.53 -11.18 7.90
CA GLY A 6 -32.23 -11.29 6.49
C GLY A 6 -30.99 -12.17 6.28
N LYS A 7 -31.19 -13.35 5.67
CA LYS A 7 -30.08 -14.18 5.16
C LYS A 7 -29.46 -13.47 3.96
N GLY A 8 -28.26 -12.93 4.13
CA GLY A 8 -27.44 -12.45 3.02
C GLY A 8 -27.18 -13.58 2.03
N GLY A 9 -27.53 -13.36 0.77
CA GLY A 9 -27.26 -14.29 -0.32
C GLY A 9 -25.75 -14.44 -0.53
N LYS A 10 -25.21 -15.63 -0.30
CA LYS A 10 -23.88 -16.01 -0.78
C LYS A 10 -24.01 -16.35 -2.26
N GLY A 11 -23.72 -15.38 -3.13
CA GLY A 11 -23.52 -15.64 -4.55
C GLY A 11 -22.34 -16.59 -4.75
N LYS A 12 -22.57 -17.71 -5.43
CA LYS A 12 -21.53 -18.59 -5.98
C LYS A 12 -20.91 -17.89 -7.21
N GLY A 13 -19.98 -16.98 -6.98
CA GLY A 13 -18.97 -16.62 -7.98
C GLY A 13 -17.65 -17.22 -7.52
N ASP A 14 -16.80 -17.66 -8.46
CA ASP A 14 -15.40 -17.91 -8.15
C ASP A 14 -14.88 -16.67 -7.41
N GLY A 15 -14.52 -16.87 -6.14
CA GLY A 15 -14.27 -15.75 -5.23
C GLY A 15 -13.12 -14.91 -5.78
N ILE A 16 -13.43 -13.69 -6.23
CA ILE A 16 -12.41 -12.76 -6.72
C ILE A 16 -11.35 -12.59 -5.64
N ASN A 17 -10.12 -13.01 -5.95
CA ASN A 17 -9.00 -12.77 -5.06
C ASN A 17 -8.53 -11.32 -5.25
N PHE A 18 -8.96 -10.45 -4.33
CA PHE A 18 -8.69 -9.02 -4.35
C PHE A 18 -7.20 -8.69 -4.56
N SER A 19 -6.31 -9.36 -3.83
CA SER A 19 -4.86 -9.15 -3.93
C SER A 19 -4.34 -9.46 -5.33
N ASN A 20 -4.77 -10.59 -5.93
CA ASN A 20 -4.37 -10.96 -7.28
C ASN A 20 -4.85 -9.95 -8.32
N GLU A 21 -6.06 -9.43 -8.17
CA GLU A 21 -6.59 -8.41 -9.09
C GLU A 21 -5.84 -7.08 -8.95
N CYS A 22 -5.44 -6.67 -7.74
CA CYS A 22 -4.59 -5.50 -7.54
C CYS A 22 -3.24 -5.65 -8.27
N THR A 23 -2.60 -6.81 -8.16
CA THR A 23 -1.33 -7.10 -8.84
C THR A 23 -1.49 -7.04 -10.37
N LYS A 24 -2.53 -7.68 -10.92
CA LYS A 24 -2.82 -7.64 -12.38
C LYS A 24 -3.08 -6.22 -12.88
N LEU A 25 -3.86 -5.44 -12.12
CA LEU A 25 -4.14 -4.05 -12.44
C LEU A 25 -2.86 -3.22 -12.46
N ALA A 26 -2.02 -3.35 -11.43
CA ALA A 26 -0.76 -2.61 -11.33
C ALA A 26 0.21 -2.96 -12.47
N GLN A 27 0.31 -4.24 -12.85
CA GLN A 27 1.11 -4.68 -13.99
C GLN A 27 0.60 -4.09 -15.30
N SER A 28 -0.71 -4.13 -15.54
CA SER A 28 -1.33 -3.52 -16.73
C SER A 28 -1.07 -2.00 -16.78
N LEU A 29 -1.21 -1.36 -15.60
CA LEU A 29 -0.74 -0.03 -15.21
C LEU A 29 0.63 0.33 -15.81
N ALA A 30 1.61 -0.43 -15.33
CA ALA A 30 3.01 -0.25 -15.63
C ALA A 30 3.32 -0.49 -17.11
N SER A 31 2.82 -1.59 -17.70
CA SER A 31 3.06 -1.93 -19.10
C SER A 31 2.48 -0.89 -20.07
N ALA A 32 1.36 -0.27 -19.71
CA ALA A 32 0.74 0.80 -20.49
C ALA A 32 1.40 2.18 -20.27
N HIS A 33 2.44 2.28 -19.45
CA HIS A 33 3.09 3.56 -19.08
C HIS A 33 2.11 4.57 -18.47
N MET A 34 1.12 4.09 -17.70
CA MET A 34 0.07 4.92 -17.07
C MET A 34 0.32 5.16 -15.57
N LEU A 35 1.53 4.88 -15.07
CA LEU A 35 1.93 5.20 -13.71
C LEU A 35 2.44 6.66 -13.63
N PRO A 36 2.25 7.37 -12.49
CA PRO A 36 1.65 6.90 -11.23
C PRO A 36 0.12 6.77 -11.29
N GLY A 37 -0.44 5.88 -10.46
CA GLY A 37 -1.90 5.67 -10.33
C GLY A 37 -2.38 5.76 -8.88
N ILE A 38 -3.61 6.24 -8.68
CA ILE A 38 -4.27 6.31 -7.37
C ILE A 38 -5.53 5.42 -7.40
N VAL A 39 -5.63 4.48 -6.47
CA VAL A 39 -6.77 3.57 -6.35
C VAL A 39 -7.58 3.92 -5.11
N PHE A 40 -8.84 4.31 -5.29
CA PHE A 40 -9.76 4.56 -4.18
C PHE A 40 -10.36 3.25 -3.67
N CYS A 41 -9.92 2.81 -2.49
CA CYS A 41 -10.41 1.61 -1.83
C CYS A 41 -11.18 1.99 -0.55
N MET A 42 -12.48 1.69 -0.51
CA MET A 42 -13.37 2.05 0.61
C MET A 42 -13.30 1.07 1.80
N SER A 43 -12.20 0.33 1.93
CA SER A 43 -11.94 -0.61 3.02
C SER A 43 -10.50 -0.47 3.48
N ARG A 44 -10.29 -0.08 4.75
CA ARG A 44 -8.96 0.05 5.36
C ARG A 44 -8.14 -1.23 5.19
N LYS A 45 -8.77 -2.38 5.45
CA LYS A 45 -8.15 -3.70 5.31
C LYS A 45 -7.69 -3.96 3.87
N HIS A 46 -8.53 -3.65 2.88
CA HIS A 46 -8.19 -3.87 1.48
C HIS A 46 -7.15 -2.85 0.96
N CYS A 47 -7.08 -1.63 1.51
CA CYS A 47 -5.97 -0.72 1.18
C CYS A 47 -4.62 -1.36 1.49
N VAL A 48 -4.49 -1.92 2.70
CA VAL A 48 -3.24 -2.58 3.15
C VAL A 48 -2.97 -3.84 2.33
N LEU A 49 -3.95 -4.74 2.18
CA LEU A 49 -3.78 -6.00 1.44
C LEU A 49 -3.44 -5.77 -0.04
N GLY A 50 -4.05 -4.77 -0.68
CA GLY A 50 -3.77 -4.42 -2.07
C GLY A 50 -2.37 -3.86 -2.23
N ALA A 51 -1.96 -2.92 -1.36
CA ALA A 51 -0.63 -2.34 -1.40
C ALA A 51 0.48 -3.38 -1.14
N GLN A 52 0.28 -4.27 -0.16
CA GLN A 52 1.21 -5.37 0.11
C GLN A 52 1.35 -6.31 -1.11
N ALA A 53 0.23 -6.66 -1.75
CA ALA A 53 0.24 -7.51 -2.94
C ALA A 53 0.89 -6.85 -4.17
N VAL A 54 0.81 -5.52 -4.29
CA VAL A 54 1.45 -4.77 -5.38
C VAL A 54 2.93 -4.52 -5.08
N SER A 55 3.31 -4.38 -3.81
CA SER A 55 4.70 -4.14 -3.40
C SER A 55 5.67 -5.21 -3.91
N SER A 56 5.24 -6.47 -4.01
CA SER A 56 6.06 -7.56 -4.54
C SER A 56 6.48 -7.38 -6.01
N LEU A 57 5.85 -6.45 -6.74
CA LEU A 57 6.20 -6.15 -8.14
C LEU A 57 7.41 -5.22 -8.27
N ASN A 58 7.79 -4.49 -7.22
CA ASN A 58 8.80 -3.43 -7.26
C ASN A 58 8.61 -2.50 -8.47
N LEU A 59 7.62 -1.61 -8.40
CA LEU A 59 7.25 -0.71 -9.51
C LEU A 59 8.32 0.34 -9.85
N LEU A 60 9.30 0.55 -8.97
CA LEU A 60 10.46 1.41 -9.25
C LEU A 60 11.48 0.73 -10.18
N GLY A 61 11.45 -0.60 -10.31
CA GLY A 61 12.38 -1.34 -11.14
C GLY A 61 13.82 -1.33 -10.61
N GLN A 62 14.80 -1.45 -11.51
CA GLN A 62 16.22 -1.54 -11.16
C GLN A 62 17.01 -0.29 -11.60
N ASP A 63 17.76 0.26 -10.63
CA ASP A 63 18.94 1.13 -10.74
C ASP A 63 18.94 2.22 -11.83
N THR A 64 17.84 2.95 -11.96
CA THR A 64 17.77 4.19 -12.75
C THR A 64 18.11 5.42 -11.89
N GLU A 65 18.47 6.54 -12.51
CA GLU A 65 18.66 7.83 -11.81
C GLU A 65 17.41 8.26 -11.02
N ALA A 66 16.22 7.99 -11.57
CA ALA A 66 14.95 8.25 -10.87
C ALA A 66 14.83 7.42 -9.58
N VAL A 67 15.17 6.13 -9.64
CA VAL A 67 15.17 5.24 -8.46
C VAL A 67 16.15 5.72 -7.40
N ARG A 68 17.38 6.08 -7.79
CA ARG A 68 18.40 6.60 -6.88
C ARG A 68 17.95 7.91 -6.22
N THR A 69 17.30 8.78 -6.99
CA THR A 69 16.72 10.03 -6.49
C THR A 69 15.61 9.75 -5.47
N SER A 70 14.65 8.86 -5.78
CA SER A 70 13.58 8.50 -4.85
C SER A 70 14.11 7.90 -3.54
N ARG A 71 15.09 7.00 -3.62
CA ARG A 71 15.75 6.43 -2.42
C ARG A 71 16.47 7.49 -1.59
N ARG A 72 17.13 8.45 -2.25
CA ARG A 72 17.77 9.58 -1.57
C ARG A 72 16.74 10.46 -0.87
N MET A 73 15.62 10.75 -1.52
CA MET A 73 14.53 11.53 -0.94
C MET A 73 13.91 10.81 0.27
N LEU A 74 13.70 9.49 0.19
CA LEU A 74 13.21 8.70 1.31
C LEU A 74 14.15 8.79 2.53
N LYS A 75 15.48 8.69 2.31
CA LYS A 75 16.48 8.86 3.38
C LYS A 75 16.47 10.26 3.99
N VAL A 76 16.34 11.30 3.17
CA VAL A 76 16.25 12.69 3.64
C VAL A 76 14.97 12.90 4.46
N MET A 77 13.83 12.42 3.98
CA MET A 77 12.56 12.47 4.70
C MET A 77 12.68 11.76 6.05
N HIS A 78 13.21 10.54 6.06
CA HIS A 78 13.42 9.75 7.28
C HIS A 78 14.27 10.52 8.31
N ARG A 79 15.42 11.05 7.88
CA ARG A 79 16.32 11.81 8.76
C ARG A 79 15.68 13.12 9.27
N THR A 80 14.92 13.79 8.42
CA THR A 80 14.39 15.14 8.73
C THR A 80 13.13 15.08 9.58
N HIS A 81 12.24 14.12 9.32
CA HIS A 81 10.90 14.10 9.90
C HIS A 81 10.68 12.94 10.88
N LEU A 82 11.29 11.78 10.64
CA LEU A 82 11.03 10.57 11.43
C LEU A 82 12.09 10.30 12.50
N GLN A 83 13.31 10.81 12.34
CA GLN A 83 14.43 10.50 13.23
C GLN A 83 14.12 10.74 14.72
N ARG A 84 13.41 11.82 15.05
CA ARG A 84 13.03 12.14 16.44
C ARG A 84 12.03 11.16 17.06
N PHE A 85 11.27 10.44 16.24
CA PHE A 85 10.28 9.47 16.68
C PHE A 85 10.81 8.02 16.66
N MET A 86 12.02 7.79 16.15
CA MET A 86 12.60 6.45 16.03
C MET A 86 12.65 5.62 17.32
N PRO A 87 12.84 6.19 18.53
CA PRO A 87 12.75 5.40 19.76
C PRO A 87 11.43 4.66 19.92
N ASP A 88 10.32 5.27 19.50
CA ASP A 88 8.98 4.70 19.57
C ASP A 88 8.58 3.99 18.28
N LEU A 89 8.95 4.58 17.14
CA LEU A 89 8.50 4.17 15.81
C LEU A 89 9.31 3.00 15.22
N GLY A 90 10.61 2.94 15.52
CA GLY A 90 11.54 2.02 14.85
C GLY A 90 11.28 0.53 15.14
N ASN A 91 10.57 0.23 16.23
CA ASN A 91 10.19 -1.13 16.61
C ASN A 91 8.78 -1.52 16.11
N LEU A 92 8.05 -0.61 15.45
CA LEU A 92 6.71 -0.88 14.97
C LEU A 92 6.76 -1.59 13.61
N GLU A 93 6.11 -2.75 13.52
CA GLU A 93 5.96 -3.49 12.27
C GLU A 93 5.35 -2.62 11.15
N ALA A 94 4.37 -1.77 11.50
CA ALA A 94 3.74 -0.85 10.56
C ALA A 94 4.74 0.13 9.92
N TYR A 95 5.76 0.57 10.67
CA TYR A 95 6.80 1.42 10.12
C TYR A 95 7.68 0.65 9.12
N THR A 96 8.16 -0.54 9.51
CA THR A 96 8.99 -1.39 8.64
C THR A 96 8.26 -1.72 7.33
N GLN A 97 6.99 -2.14 7.42
CA GLN A 97 6.19 -2.46 6.24
C GLN A 97 6.00 -1.25 5.30
N ILE A 98 5.71 -0.07 5.84
CA ILE A 98 5.55 1.16 5.03
C ILE A 98 6.85 1.54 4.34
N MET A 99 7.98 1.50 5.05
CA MET A 99 9.28 1.82 4.45
C MET A 99 9.62 0.86 3.30
N GLU A 100 9.39 -0.44 3.49
CA GLU A 100 9.60 -1.45 2.44
C GLU A 100 8.70 -1.19 1.21
N MET A 101 7.42 -0.88 1.42
CA MET A 101 6.53 -0.57 0.30
C MET A 101 6.96 0.69 -0.45
N LEU A 102 7.38 1.74 0.27
CA LEU A 102 7.87 2.98 -0.34
C LEU A 102 9.11 2.72 -1.19
N GLU A 103 10.01 1.85 -0.76
CA GLU A 103 11.19 1.42 -1.53
C GLU A 103 10.83 0.65 -2.81
N HIS A 104 9.64 0.06 -2.87
CA HIS A 104 9.06 -0.59 -4.07
C HIS A 104 8.14 0.33 -4.89
N GLY A 105 7.99 1.60 -4.51
CA GLY A 105 7.17 2.58 -5.22
C GLY A 105 5.66 2.42 -4.97
N VAL A 106 5.30 1.84 -3.84
CA VAL A 106 3.90 1.58 -3.45
C VAL A 106 3.64 2.21 -2.10
N ALA A 107 2.43 2.74 -1.90
CA ALA A 107 1.98 3.24 -0.60
C ALA A 107 0.48 2.95 -0.45
N TYR A 108 0.01 3.00 0.80
CA TYR A 108 -1.43 3.07 1.08
C TYR A 108 -1.71 4.24 1.99
N HIS A 109 -2.95 4.73 1.93
CA HIS A 109 -3.43 5.81 2.79
C HIS A 109 -4.83 5.47 3.31
N HIS A 110 -5.00 5.44 4.63
CA HIS A 110 -6.31 5.33 5.26
C HIS A 110 -6.34 5.97 6.65
N SER A 111 -7.55 6.25 7.16
CA SER A 111 -7.77 6.95 8.44
C SER A 111 -7.27 6.23 9.70
N GLY A 112 -6.72 5.02 9.57
CA GLY A 112 -6.24 4.19 10.69
C GLY A 112 -4.73 4.14 10.81
N MET A 113 -4.01 4.87 9.95
CA MET A 113 -2.55 4.98 10.05
C MET A 113 -2.16 5.92 11.19
N LEU A 114 -0.98 5.69 11.76
CA LEU A 114 -0.35 6.67 12.64
C LEU A 114 -0.17 7.99 11.88
N PRO A 115 -0.58 9.14 12.44
CA PRO A 115 -0.50 10.43 11.74
C PRO A 115 0.89 10.72 11.15
N VAL A 116 1.96 10.41 11.89
CA VAL A 116 3.35 10.60 11.46
C VAL A 116 3.78 9.71 10.28
N LEU A 117 3.10 8.59 10.04
CA LEU A 117 3.37 7.72 8.88
C LEU A 117 2.48 8.06 7.68
N ARG A 118 1.46 8.89 7.91
CA ARG A 118 0.48 9.30 6.91
C ARG A 118 0.88 10.61 6.24
N GLU A 119 1.42 11.53 7.03
CA GLU A 119 1.92 12.86 6.62
C GLU A 119 3.30 12.75 5.95
#